data_AF-A0A087TBP4-F1
#
_entry.id   AF-A0A087TBP4-F1
#
_cell.length_a   1.000
_cell.length_b   1.000
_cell.length_c   1.000
_cell.angle_alpha   90.00
_cell.angle_beta   90.00
_cell.angle_gamma   90.00
#
_symmetry.space_group_name_H-M   'P 1'
#
loop_
_entity.id
_entity.type
_entity.pdbx_description
1 polymer ?
#
loop_
_entity_poly.entity_id
_entity_poly.type
_entity_poly.pdbx_seq_one_letter_code
_entity_poly.pdbx_strand_id
1 'polypeptide(L)'
;MADNSGLIRNLVVRAEDARLMRDYASMRRWHQDLHALNTELINNYKIRSNNHEELMTCLKQVNQIIQRAGRLRVGRPKTQVINFCRAAIKNNDITSLIKVISTGDP
;
A
#
# COMPACT_ATOMS: atom_id res chain seq x y z
N MET A 1 8.59 9.23 -2.88
CA MET A 1 7.37 10.02 -3.17
C MET A 1 7.27 11.29 -2.32
N ALA A 2 7.37 11.20 -0.98
CA ALA A 2 7.41 12.39 -0.14
C ALA A 2 8.63 13.28 -0.49
N ASP A 3 9.80 12.66 -0.67
CA ASP A 3 11.03 13.37 -1.07
C ASP A 3 10.92 13.97 -2.49
N ASN A 4 10.31 13.23 -3.43
CA ASN A 4 10.04 13.73 -4.79
C ASN A 4 9.08 14.93 -4.79
N SER A 5 8.15 15.01 -3.84
CA SER A 5 7.23 16.15 -3.73
C SER A 5 7.95 17.43 -3.30
N GLY A 6 8.89 17.32 -2.37
CA GLY A 6 9.76 18.44 -1.98
C GLY A 6 10.66 18.88 -3.14
N LEU A 7 11.20 17.93 -3.90
CA LEU A 7 12.04 18.20 -5.06
C LEU A 7 11.26 18.89 -6.20
N ILE A 8 10.05 18.42 -6.51
CA ILE A 8 9.16 19.06 -7.50
C ILE A 8 8.83 20.50 -7.08
N ARG A 9 8.51 20.74 -5.80
CA ARG A 9 8.26 22.10 -5.30
C ARG A 9 9.47 23.00 -5.52
N ASN A 10 10.67 22.53 -5.20
CA ASN A 10 11.90 23.29 -5.41
C ASN A 10 12.18 23.56 -6.90
N LEU A 11 11.94 22.58 -7.78
CA LEU A 11 12.12 22.75 -9.23
C LEU A 11 11.14 23.77 -9.82
N VAL A 12 9.89 23.79 -9.34
CA VAL A 12 8.89 24.80 -9.75
C VAL A 12 9.33 26.19 -9.34
N VAL A 13 9.80 26.38 -8.10
CA VAL A 13 10.30 27.68 -7.63
C VAL A 13 11.49 28.15 -8.48
N ARG A 14 12.48 27.27 -8.74
CA ARG A 14 13.64 27.60 -9.57
C ARG A 14 13.28 27.91 -11.02
N ALA A 15 12.30 27.22 -11.58
CA ALA A 15 11.81 27.51 -12.93
C ALA A 15 11.15 28.89 -13.01
N GLU A 16 10.39 29.27 -11.98
CA GLU A 16 9.75 30.59 -11.90
C GLU A 16 10.77 31.71 -11.69
N ASP A 17 11.78 31.51 -10.84
CA ASP A 17 12.88 32.46 -10.65
C ASP A 17 13.64 32.70 -11.97
N ALA A 18 13.95 31.64 -12.71
CA ALA A 18 14.60 31.74 -14.03
C ALA A 18 13.72 32.48 -15.05
N ARG A 19 12.40 32.27 -15.00
CA ARG A 19 11.43 32.99 -15.84
C ARG A 19 11.40 34.48 -15.52
N LEU A 20 11.40 34.85 -14.24
CA LEU A 20 11.45 36.26 -13.79
C LEU A 20 12.75 36.95 -14.21
N MET A 21 13.88 36.24 -14.17
CA MET A 21 15.18 36.72 -14.63
C MET A 21 15.35 36.71 -16.17
N ARG A 22 14.36 36.25 -16.93
CA ARG A 22 14.41 36.05 -18.40
C ARG A 22 15.53 35.10 -18.87
N ASP A 23 16.00 34.21 -18.00
CA ASP A 23 16.93 33.15 -18.36
C ASP A 23 16.18 31.92 -18.88
N TYR A 24 15.85 31.95 -20.16
CA TYR A 24 15.12 30.88 -20.84
C TYR A 24 15.91 29.58 -20.98
N ALA A 25 17.25 29.63 -20.93
CA ALA A 25 18.09 28.43 -21.03
C ALA A 25 17.99 27.60 -19.75
N SER A 26 18.09 28.26 -18.60
CA SER A 26 17.91 27.60 -17.29
C SER A 26 16.46 27.17 -17.07
N MET A 27 15.49 28.00 -17.46
CA MET A 27 14.05 27.65 -17.39
C MET A 27 13.76 26.33 -18.14
N ARG A 28 14.29 26.17 -19.36
CA ARG A 28 14.10 24.94 -20.15
C ARG A 28 14.67 23.71 -19.45
N ARG A 29 15.86 23.82 -18.86
CA ARG A 29 16.49 22.72 -18.10
C ARG A 29 15.62 22.31 -16.91
N TRP A 30 15.17 23.26 -16.09
CA TRP A 30 14.32 22.96 -14.94
C TRP A 30 12.98 22.32 -15.33
N HIS A 31 12.38 22.72 -16.46
CA HIS A 31 11.19 22.06 -16.98
C HIS A 31 11.45 20.65 -17.52
N GLN A 32 12.60 20.40 -18.15
CA GLN A 32 13.00 19.06 -18.59
C GLN A 32 13.16 18.12 -17.38
N ASP A 33 13.85 18.59 -16.32
CA ASP A 33 14.03 17.84 -15.09
C ASP A 33 12.68 17.56 -14.40
N LEU A 34 11.80 18.56 -14.35
CA LEU A 34 10.45 18.40 -13.80
C LEU A 34 9.62 17.39 -14.59
N HIS A 35 9.72 17.39 -15.92
CA HIS A 35 9.03 16.41 -16.77
C HIS A 35 9.55 14.99 -16.55
N ALA A 36 10.87 14.82 -16.44
CA ALA A 36 11.48 13.52 -16.16
C ALA A 36 11.00 12.97 -14.80
N LEU A 37 11.05 13.81 -13.76
CA LEU A 37 10.56 13.47 -12.42
C LEU A 37 9.07 13.13 -12.39
N ASN A 38 8.24 13.89 -13.10
CA ASN A 38 6.80 13.60 -13.15
C ASN A 38 6.51 12.27 -13.83
N THR A 39 7.22 11.96 -14.91
CA THR A 39 7.07 10.69 -15.63
C THR A 39 7.44 9.51 -14.72
N GLU A 40 8.57 9.63 -14.01
CA GLU A 40 9.00 8.63 -13.04
C GLU A 40 8.00 8.47 -11.89
N LEU A 41 7.46 9.58 -11.37
CA LEU A 41 6.50 9.58 -10.27
C LEU A 41 5.18 8.90 -10.68
N ILE A 42 4.69 9.18 -11.88
CA ILE A 42 3.49 8.53 -12.44
C ILE A 42 3.72 7.01 -12.57
N ASN A 43 4.88 6.59 -13.07
CA ASN A 43 5.20 5.18 -13.22
C ASN A 43 5.27 4.47 -11.86
N ASN A 44 5.98 5.04 -10.89
CA ASN A 44 6.02 4.53 -9.52
C ASN A 44 4.64 4.52 -8.85
N TYR A 45 3.80 5.51 -9.13
CA TYR A 45 2.43 5.55 -8.62
C TYR A 45 1.58 4.42 -9.17
N LYS A 46 1.69 4.13 -10.48
CA LYS A 46 0.99 2.99 -11.10
C LYS A 46 1.40 1.67 -10.44
N ILE A 47 2.69 1.45 -10.25
CA ILE A 47 3.22 0.24 -9.57
C ILE A 47 2.66 0.17 -8.14
N ARG A 48 2.73 1.27 -7.39
CA ARG A 48 2.23 1.31 -6.01
C ARG A 48 0.73 1.06 -5.94
N SER A 49 -0.04 1.62 -6.87
CA SER A 49 -1.49 1.42 -6.95
C SER A 49 -1.82 -0.05 -7.22
N ASN A 50 -1.12 -0.68 -8.17
CA ASN A 50 -1.28 -2.10 -8.47
C ASN A 50 -0.97 -2.97 -7.24
N ASN A 51 0.19 -2.75 -6.61
CA ASN A 51 0.59 -3.49 -5.42
C ASN A 51 -0.41 -3.29 -4.26
N HIS A 52 -0.98 -2.09 -4.14
CA HIS A 52 -2.00 -1.81 -3.12
C HIS A 52 -3.31 -2.57 -3.40
N GLU A 53 -3.75 -2.64 -4.66
CA GLU A 53 -4.94 -3.38 -5.06
C GLU A 53 -4.77 -4.89 -4.82
N GLU A 54 -3.62 -5.45 -5.18
CA GLU A 54 -3.25 -6.84 -4.89
C GLU A 54 -3.26 -7.12 -3.40
N LEU A 55 -2.63 -6.25 -2.59
CA LEU A 55 -2.61 -6.37 -1.14
C LEU A 55 -4.03 -6.33 -0.54
N MET A 56 -4.88 -5.40 -0.98
CA MET A 56 -6.26 -5.32 -0.52
C MET A 56 -7.06 -6.57 -0.88
N THR A 57 -6.82 -7.13 -2.07
CA THR A 57 -7.44 -8.38 -2.51
C THR A 57 -7.03 -9.55 -1.61
N CYS A 58 -5.73 -9.69 -1.33
CA CYS A 58 -5.21 -10.71 -0.41
C CYS A 58 -5.80 -10.55 1.01
N LEU A 59 -5.84 -9.34 1.55
CA LEU A 59 -6.44 -9.09 2.88
C LEU A 59 -7.93 -9.41 2.92
N LYS A 60 -8.67 -9.14 1.83
CA LYS A 60 -10.07 -9.53 1.72
C LYS A 60 -10.25 -11.04 1.70
N GLN A 61 -9.39 -11.76 0.97
CA GLN A 61 -9.39 -13.23 0.94
C GLN A 61 -9.11 -13.81 2.33
N VAL A 62 -8.09 -13.31 3.04
CA VAL A 62 -7.78 -13.75 4.41
C VAL A 62 -8.98 -13.54 5.33
N ASN A 63 -9.61 -12.36 5.31
CA ASN A 63 -10.80 -12.11 6.13
C ASN A 63 -11.98 -13.02 5.76
N GLN A 64 -12.17 -13.33 4.47
CA GLN A 64 -13.19 -14.28 4.03
C GLN A 64 -12.90 -15.70 4.53
N ILE A 65 -11.64 -16.15 4.51
CA ILE A 65 -11.24 -17.46 5.04
C ILE A 65 -11.58 -17.56 6.54
N ILE A 66 -11.23 -16.55 7.33
CA ILE A 66 -11.58 -16.49 8.77
C ILE A 66 -13.10 -16.57 8.95
N GLN A 67 -13.86 -15.84 8.15
CA GLN A 67 -15.32 -15.84 8.25
C GLN A 67 -15.92 -17.19 7.84
N ARG A 68 -15.39 -17.84 6.80
CA ARG A 68 -15.79 -19.20 6.38
C ARG A 68 -15.49 -20.23 7.47
N ALA A 69 -14.30 -20.17 8.08
CA ALA A 69 -13.92 -21.04 9.20
C ALA A 69 -14.86 -20.87 10.41
N GLY A 70 -15.29 -19.64 10.70
CA GLY A 70 -16.29 -19.37 11.73
C GLY A 70 -17.69 -19.85 11.37
N ARG A 71 -18.13 -19.71 10.11
CA ARG A 71 -19.46 -20.14 9.63
C ARG A 71 -19.65 -21.66 9.64
N LEU A 72 -18.56 -22.44 9.62
CA LEU A 72 -18.62 -23.89 9.78
C LEU A 72 -19.09 -24.33 11.18
N ARG A 73 -19.09 -23.42 12.15
CA ARG A 73 -19.43 -23.66 13.56
C ARG A 73 -20.64 -22.81 13.97
N VAL A 74 -21.39 -23.27 14.97
CA VAL A 74 -22.60 -22.59 15.47
C VAL A 74 -22.43 -22.24 16.94
N GLY A 75 -22.88 -21.05 17.35
CA GLY A 75 -22.85 -20.62 18.75
C GLY A 75 -21.46 -20.14 19.23
N ARG A 76 -21.10 -20.46 20.48
CA ARG A 76 -19.86 -19.99 21.13
C ARG A 76 -18.57 -20.37 20.37
N PRO A 77 -18.41 -21.59 19.81
CA PRO A 77 -17.21 -21.99 19.07
C PRO A 77 -16.92 -21.13 17.84
N LYS A 78 -17.95 -20.56 17.19
CA LYS A 78 -17.78 -19.63 16.06
C LYS A 78 -16.98 -18.39 16.47
N THR A 79 -17.36 -17.78 17.59
CA THR A 79 -16.71 -16.56 18.10
C THR A 79 -15.28 -16.86 18.57
N GLN A 80 -15.07 -18.01 19.21
CA GLN A 80 -13.74 -18.46 19.66
C GLN A 80 -12.77 -18.63 18.48
N VAL A 81 -13.16 -19.36 17.42
CA VAL A 81 -12.32 -19.56 16.24
C VAL A 81 -11.97 -18.24 15.55
N ILE A 82 -12.90 -17.31 15.42
CA ILE A 82 -12.61 -15.98 14.84
C ILE A 82 -11.56 -15.23 15.67
N ASN A 83 -11.66 -15.28 17.00
CA ASN A 83 -10.71 -14.63 17.89
C ASN A 83 -9.32 -15.29 17.84
N PHE A 84 -9.27 -16.63 17.84
CA PHE A 84 -8.00 -17.37 17.71
C PHE A 84 -7.34 -17.14 16.36
N CYS A 85 -8.08 -17.13 15.25
CA CYS A 85 -7.54 -16.79 13.94
C CYS A 85 -6.94 -15.38 13.91
N ARG A 86 -7.61 -14.39 14.52
CA ARG A 86 -7.08 -13.02 14.62
C ARG A 86 -5.84 -12.93 15.50
N ALA A 87 -5.79 -13.68 16.61
CA ALA A 87 -4.62 -13.75 17.48
C ALA A 87 -3.41 -14.38 16.76
N ALA A 88 -3.63 -15.48 16.02
CA ALA A 88 -2.60 -16.15 15.22
C ALA A 88 -2.02 -15.21 14.14
N ILE A 89 -2.88 -14.45 13.45
CA ILE A 89 -2.44 -13.45 12.45
C ILE A 89 -1.64 -12.33 13.12
N LYS A 90 -2.08 -11.83 14.28
CA LYS A 90 -1.35 -10.79 15.02
C LYS A 90 0.05 -11.25 15.45
N ASN A 91 0.19 -12.52 15.81
CA ASN A 91 1.45 -13.13 16.23
C ASN A 91 2.28 -13.68 15.05
N ASN A 92 1.79 -13.54 13.82
CA ASN A 92 2.42 -14.06 12.60
C ASN A 92 2.65 -15.60 12.63
N ASP A 93 1.77 -16.34 13.31
CA ASP A 93 1.83 -17.80 13.42
C ASP A 93 0.86 -18.47 12.44
N ILE A 94 1.39 -18.86 11.28
CA ILE A 94 0.62 -19.49 10.19
C ILE A 94 0.23 -20.93 10.56
N THR A 95 1.10 -21.63 11.28
CA THR A 95 0.88 -23.02 11.72
C THR A 95 -0.32 -23.11 12.66
N SER A 96 -0.38 -22.24 13.67
CA SER A 96 -1.53 -22.15 14.56
C SER A 96 -2.80 -21.70 13.83
N LEU A 97 -2.72 -20.80 12.85
CA LEU A 97 -3.89 -20.40 12.05
C LEU A 97 -4.51 -21.60 11.32
N ILE A 98 -3.71 -22.43 10.65
CA ILE A 98 -4.20 -23.61 9.92
C ILE A 98 -4.81 -24.64 10.88
N LYS A 99 -4.18 -24.81 12.06
CA LYS A 99 -4.66 -25.74 13.09
C LYS A 99 -6.00 -25.29 13.69
N VAL A 100 -6.15 -24.01 14.01
CA VAL A 100 -7.39 -23.42 14.51
C VAL A 100 -8.52 -23.53 13.48
N ILE A 101 -8.23 -23.33 12.19
CA ILE A 101 -9.24 -23.48 11.12
C ILE A 101 -9.72 -24.94 11.06
N SER A 102 -8.78 -25.89 11.06
CA SER A 102 -9.04 -27.33 10.89
C SER A 102 -9.70 -27.97 12.11
N THR A 103 -9.17 -27.74 13.31
CA THR A 103 -9.57 -28.44 14.54
C THR A 103 -10.50 -27.62 15.42
N GLY A 104 -10.38 -26.29 15.40
CA GLY A 104 -11.16 -25.37 16.24
C GLY A 104 -10.48 -24.98 17.55
N ASP A 105 -9.36 -25.63 17.88
CA ASP A 105 -8.54 -25.37 19.06
C ASP A 105 -7.12 -24.92 18.65
N PRO A 106 -6.43 -24.12 19.50
CA PRO A 106 -5.06 -23.66 19.26
C PRO A 106 -4.03 -24.80 19.19
#